data_AF-A0A7G8WBL0-F1
#
_entry.id   AF-A0A7G8WBL0-F1
#
_cell.length_a   1.000
_cell.length_b   1.000
_cell.length_c   1.000
_cell.angle_alpha   90.00
_cell.angle_beta   90.00
_cell.angle_gamma   90.00
#
_symmetry.space_group_name_H-M   'P 1'
#
loop_
_entity.id
_entity.type
_entity.pdbx_description
1 polymer ?
#
loop_
_entity_poly.entity_id
_entity_poly.type
_entity_poly.pdbx_seq_one_letter_code
_entity_poly.pdbx_strand_id
1 'polypeptide(L)'
;MRKLMYILILLTFGNIYAQSNIKVNGKAPKINITNWIENIPNDKNLNDKYIVLEFWATWCGPCIAAVPHMNKIQEEFNQKDLYYISITDESIAKVERSLKRIEFKSIVVTDLTKETQINFGDGIKGLDEYPLTVLIDKSGIIKWIGEPKNLNSAIMSKFLSNGNTENIDFDLEKNVSFKEQQQTFDFKELMSNKEVKYYFELQETESTEISKQAMGTSIINLKSYRLEDIYNDILNIKNDQLELPETIKNKRFDLIYKNTKEPKNLNLLEKDILKKLNLKKQTVFKPTKVNVVSIQDQSLLEETLEKRFSSKSDADDKIIFTAYTINNTLVELSNISSVSFKFNDKNETKYDFIIGIKSKNDIISSLKSYGLIVEEKDVKIEYIKLISEK
;
A
#
# COMPACT_ATOMS: atom_id res chain seq x y z
N MET A 1 -41.94 41.08 39.55
CA MET A 1 -40.74 40.29 39.21
C MET A 1 -40.92 39.69 37.81
N ARG A 2 -40.40 40.34 36.76
CA ARG A 2 -40.41 39.84 35.37
C ARG A 2 -39.22 38.89 35.20
N LYS A 3 -39.45 37.61 34.94
CA LYS A 3 -38.40 36.66 34.60
C LYS A 3 -38.01 36.87 33.12
N LEU A 4 -36.78 37.34 32.89
CA LEU A 4 -36.16 37.35 31.57
C LEU A 4 -35.73 35.91 31.23
N MET A 5 -36.29 35.35 30.17
CA MET A 5 -35.91 34.03 29.64
C MET A 5 -34.79 34.23 28.63
N TYR A 6 -33.55 33.90 29.01
CA TYR A 6 -32.41 33.89 28.09
C TYR A 6 -32.50 32.64 27.21
N ILE A 7 -32.73 32.84 25.90
CA ILE A 7 -32.59 31.78 24.90
C ILE A 7 -31.10 31.64 24.60
N LEU A 8 -30.51 30.56 25.08
CA LEU A 8 -29.14 30.15 24.75
C LEU A 8 -29.18 29.51 23.35
N ILE A 9 -28.77 30.26 22.32
CA ILE A 9 -28.58 29.71 20.98
C ILE A 9 -27.32 28.86 21.01
N LEU A 10 -27.48 27.54 21.10
CA LEU A 10 -26.41 26.58 20.89
C LEU A 10 -26.01 26.62 19.41
N LEU A 11 -24.93 27.34 19.09
CA LEU A 11 -24.24 27.21 17.82
C LEU A 11 -23.53 25.86 17.81
N THR A 12 -24.21 24.82 17.32
CA THR A 12 -23.57 23.56 16.98
C THR A 12 -22.66 23.81 15.78
N PHE A 13 -21.35 23.90 16.03
CA PHE A 13 -20.33 23.71 15.00
C PHE A 13 -20.42 22.27 14.52
N GLY A 14 -21.24 22.04 13.50
CA GLY A 14 -21.13 20.84 12.70
C GLY A 14 -19.76 20.86 12.04
N ASN A 15 -18.93 19.87 12.33
CA ASN A 15 -17.78 19.59 11.49
C ASN A 15 -18.33 19.17 10.13
N ILE A 16 -18.38 20.12 9.19
CA ILE A 16 -18.61 19.84 7.78
C ILE A 16 -17.35 19.10 7.33
N TYR A 17 -17.43 17.78 7.23
CA TYR A 17 -16.46 17.01 6.47
C TYR A 17 -16.59 17.46 5.02
N ALA A 18 -15.56 18.11 4.48
CA ALA A 18 -15.53 18.55 3.10
C ALA A 18 -15.64 17.31 2.20
N GLN A 19 -16.77 17.16 1.52
CA GLN A 19 -16.93 16.17 0.45
C GLN A 19 -16.02 16.55 -0.72
N SER A 20 -15.52 15.56 -1.46
CA SER A 20 -14.74 15.78 -2.68
C SER A 20 -15.44 16.78 -3.60
N ASN A 21 -14.72 17.78 -4.11
CA ASN A 21 -15.33 18.88 -4.88
C ASN A 21 -15.85 18.46 -6.26
N ILE A 22 -15.54 17.24 -6.70
CA ILE A 22 -15.97 16.71 -8.00
C ILE A 22 -17.14 15.74 -7.86
N LYS A 23 -18.00 15.73 -8.87
CA LYS A 23 -19.13 14.80 -8.97
C LYS A 23 -19.36 14.40 -10.42
N VAL A 24 -19.85 13.19 -10.62
CA VAL A 24 -20.32 12.74 -11.94
C VAL A 24 -21.43 13.70 -12.43
N ASN A 25 -21.40 13.99 -13.72
CA ASN A 25 -22.19 15.01 -14.42
C ASN A 25 -21.92 16.47 -13.99
N GLY A 26 -20.92 16.71 -13.14
CA GLY A 26 -20.40 18.05 -12.85
C GLY A 26 -19.39 18.53 -13.89
N LYS A 27 -19.18 19.85 -13.96
CA LYS A 27 -18.08 20.42 -14.74
C LYS A 27 -16.76 20.10 -14.05
N ALA A 28 -15.81 19.55 -14.80
CA ALA A 28 -14.48 19.26 -14.30
C ALA A 28 -13.75 20.57 -13.91
N PRO A 29 -13.03 20.59 -12.78
CA PRO A 29 -12.10 21.67 -12.50
C PRO A 29 -11.03 21.79 -13.59
N LYS A 30 -10.40 22.96 -13.69
CA LYS A 30 -9.31 23.16 -14.63
C LYS A 30 -8.13 22.26 -14.27
N ILE A 31 -7.61 21.55 -15.27
CA ILE A 31 -6.36 20.78 -15.17
C ILE A 31 -5.19 21.75 -15.36
N ASN A 32 -4.32 21.83 -14.36
CA ASN A 32 -3.06 22.57 -14.43
C ASN A 32 -1.93 21.60 -14.77
N ILE A 33 -1.08 21.97 -15.73
CA ILE A 33 0.11 21.20 -16.11
C ILE A 33 1.30 22.14 -16.06
N THR A 34 2.23 21.85 -15.14
CA THR A 34 3.50 22.57 -15.04
C THR A 34 4.51 22.04 -16.05
N ASN A 35 4.62 20.71 -16.19
CA ASN A 35 5.56 20.09 -17.12
C ASN A 35 4.92 18.91 -17.87
N TRP A 36 5.30 18.78 -19.14
CA TRP A 36 4.99 17.62 -19.98
C TRP A 36 6.26 16.77 -20.05
N ILE A 37 6.18 15.50 -19.67
CA ILE A 37 7.37 14.66 -19.43
C ILE A 37 7.53 13.62 -20.54
N GLU A 38 6.51 12.80 -20.77
CA GLU A 38 6.57 11.68 -21.71
C GLU A 38 5.30 11.59 -22.56
N ASN A 39 5.43 11.04 -23.78
CA ASN A 39 4.36 10.90 -24.77
C ASN A 39 3.63 12.23 -25.08
N ILE A 40 4.39 13.32 -25.17
CA ILE A 40 3.87 14.68 -25.32
C ILE A 40 3.09 14.80 -26.65
N PRO A 41 1.80 15.19 -26.63
CA PRO A 41 1.03 15.37 -27.85
C PRO A 41 1.48 16.64 -28.58
N ASN A 42 1.29 16.65 -29.90
CA ASN A 42 1.49 17.85 -30.72
C ASN A 42 0.54 18.99 -30.31
N ASP A 43 -0.71 18.64 -29.97
CA ASP A 43 -1.73 19.58 -29.49
C ASP A 43 -1.87 19.46 -27.97
N LYS A 44 -1.40 20.48 -27.25
CA LYS A 44 -1.49 20.56 -25.79
C LYS A 44 -2.80 21.21 -25.30
N ASN A 45 -3.71 21.55 -26.20
CA ASN A 45 -5.03 22.06 -25.83
C ASN A 45 -5.92 20.90 -25.37
N LEU A 46 -6.37 21.00 -24.11
CA LEU A 46 -7.25 20.01 -23.50
C LEU A 46 -8.74 20.30 -23.76
N ASN A 47 -9.08 21.46 -24.33
CA ASN A 47 -10.47 21.79 -24.68
C ASN A 47 -10.95 20.91 -25.84
N ASP A 48 -12.24 20.55 -25.82
CA ASP A 48 -12.89 19.70 -26.83
C ASP A 48 -12.26 18.30 -27.00
N LYS A 49 -11.55 17.81 -25.97
CA LYS A 49 -10.98 16.46 -25.88
C LYS A 49 -11.77 15.59 -24.92
N TYR A 50 -11.85 14.29 -25.20
CA TYR A 50 -12.10 13.29 -24.18
C TYR A 50 -10.81 13.10 -23.37
N ILE A 51 -10.91 13.07 -22.04
CA ILE A 51 -9.76 12.93 -21.16
C ILE A 51 -10.01 11.77 -20.20
N VAL A 52 -9.07 10.83 -20.16
CA VAL A 52 -8.89 9.87 -19.06
C VAL A 52 -7.78 10.45 -18.18
N LEU A 53 -8.16 11.10 -17.08
CA LEU A 53 -7.22 11.74 -16.16
C LEU A 53 -6.91 10.78 -15.02
N GLU A 54 -5.66 10.37 -14.91
CA GLU A 54 -5.17 9.44 -13.90
C GLU A 54 -4.25 10.15 -12.92
N PHE A 55 -4.64 10.17 -11.65
CA PHE A 55 -3.80 10.67 -10.58
C PHE A 55 -2.95 9.53 -10.05
N TRP A 56 -1.64 9.74 -10.07
CA TRP A 56 -0.68 8.76 -9.63
C TRP A 56 0.47 9.41 -8.87
N ALA A 57 1.28 8.57 -8.25
CA ALA A 57 2.53 8.95 -7.65
C ALA A 57 3.52 7.80 -7.76
N THR A 58 4.81 8.13 -7.80
CA THR A 58 5.93 7.17 -7.86
C THR A 58 5.95 6.22 -6.67
N TRP A 59 5.42 6.68 -5.53
CA TRP A 59 5.29 5.91 -4.30
C TRP A 59 3.93 5.20 -4.16
N CYS A 60 2.95 5.53 -4.99
CA CYS A 60 1.62 4.92 -4.99
C CYS A 60 1.67 3.62 -5.79
N GLY A 61 2.03 2.53 -5.14
CA GLY A 61 2.22 1.32 -5.91
C GLY A 61 0.95 0.62 -6.41
N PRO A 62 -0.27 0.77 -5.83
CA PRO A 62 -1.49 0.39 -6.55
C PRO A 62 -1.71 1.19 -7.85
N CYS A 63 -1.26 2.46 -7.91
CA CYS A 63 -1.26 3.24 -9.14
C CYS A 63 -0.34 2.61 -10.18
N ILE A 64 0.91 2.30 -9.78
CA ILE A 64 1.89 1.68 -10.69
C ILE A 64 1.42 0.30 -11.16
N ALA A 65 0.82 -0.49 -10.28
CA ALA A 65 0.24 -1.79 -10.59
C ALA A 65 -0.84 -1.72 -11.67
N ALA A 66 -1.58 -0.61 -11.75
CA ALA A 66 -2.62 -0.41 -12.73
C ALA A 66 -2.10 0.03 -14.11
N VAL A 67 -0.85 0.48 -14.23
CA VAL A 67 -0.29 0.99 -15.50
C VAL A 67 -0.40 -0.01 -16.66
N PRO A 68 -0.07 -1.32 -16.51
CA PRO A 68 -0.23 -2.28 -17.59
C PRO A 68 -1.69 -2.44 -18.05
N HIS A 69 -2.65 -2.38 -17.13
CA HIS A 69 -4.07 -2.40 -17.45
C HIS A 69 -4.49 -1.15 -18.23
N MET A 70 -4.04 0.01 -17.79
CA MET A 70 -4.36 1.29 -18.42
C MET A 70 -3.73 1.43 -19.81
N ASN A 71 -2.51 0.91 -20.00
CA ASN A 71 -1.89 0.79 -21.32
C ASN A 71 -2.74 -0.07 -22.27
N LYS A 72 -3.31 -1.19 -21.81
CA LYS A 72 -4.22 -2.03 -22.62
C LYS A 72 -5.50 -1.29 -22.98
N ILE A 73 -6.10 -0.57 -22.03
CA ILE A 73 -7.29 0.24 -22.30
C ILE A 73 -6.98 1.32 -23.36
N GLN A 74 -5.83 1.98 -23.26
CA GLN A 74 -5.40 2.96 -24.26
C GLN A 74 -5.13 2.34 -25.63
N GLU A 75 -4.56 1.13 -25.69
CA GLU A 75 -4.38 0.40 -26.95
C GLU A 75 -5.70 0.01 -27.61
N GLU A 76 -6.67 -0.45 -26.83
CA GLU A 76 -8.00 -0.83 -27.30
C GLU A 76 -8.82 0.40 -27.77
N PHE A 77 -8.72 1.50 -27.03
CA PHE A 77 -9.45 2.74 -27.31
C PHE A 77 -8.49 3.87 -27.66
N ASN A 78 -8.07 3.91 -28.93
CA ASN A 78 -7.23 4.98 -29.43
C ASN A 78 -7.96 5.79 -30.51
N GLN A 79 -8.22 7.06 -30.23
CA GLN A 79 -8.79 8.00 -31.20
C GLN A 79 -8.18 9.38 -31.02
N LYS A 80 -8.18 10.17 -32.11
CA LYS A 80 -7.46 11.46 -32.21
C LYS A 80 -7.78 12.46 -31.09
N ASP A 81 -9.01 12.45 -30.57
CA ASP A 81 -9.47 13.40 -29.55
C ASP A 81 -9.60 12.78 -28.14
N LEU A 82 -8.97 11.62 -27.88
CA LEU A 82 -8.97 10.96 -26.58
C LEU A 82 -7.57 10.98 -25.96
N TYR A 83 -7.41 11.68 -24.85
CA TYR A 83 -6.15 11.83 -24.15
C TYR A 83 -6.16 11.03 -22.85
N TYR A 84 -5.16 10.18 -22.68
CA TYR A 84 -4.84 9.52 -21.42
C TYR A 84 -3.76 10.34 -20.74
N ILE A 85 -4.03 10.93 -19.59
CA ILE A 85 -3.12 11.85 -18.90
C ILE A 85 -2.84 11.30 -17.51
N SER A 86 -1.62 10.84 -17.26
CA SER A 86 -1.16 10.45 -15.93
C SER A 86 -0.45 11.64 -15.26
N ILE A 87 -1.10 12.22 -14.25
CA ILE A 87 -0.69 13.45 -13.56
C ILE A 87 -0.23 13.18 -12.12
N THR A 88 0.82 13.88 -11.71
CA THR A 88 1.38 13.84 -10.34
C THR A 88 1.90 15.21 -9.92
N ASP A 89 2.00 15.48 -8.61
CA ASP A 89 2.62 16.71 -8.06
C ASP A 89 4.11 16.51 -7.72
N GLU A 90 4.68 15.36 -8.07
CA GLU A 90 6.08 15.04 -7.80
C GLU A 90 7.05 15.71 -8.79
N SER A 91 8.30 15.88 -8.34
CA SER A 91 9.35 16.50 -9.15
C SER A 91 9.67 15.67 -10.41
N ILE A 92 10.09 16.35 -11.48
CA ILE A 92 10.47 15.72 -12.75
C ILE A 92 11.46 14.57 -12.53
N ALA A 93 12.49 14.78 -11.70
CA ALA A 93 13.50 13.78 -11.41
C ALA A 93 12.92 12.48 -10.79
N LYS A 94 11.93 12.59 -9.88
CA LYS A 94 11.25 11.42 -9.32
C LYS A 94 10.44 10.69 -10.39
N VAL A 95 9.74 11.44 -11.23
CA VAL A 95 8.90 10.91 -12.30
C VAL A 95 9.75 10.18 -13.34
N GLU A 96 10.75 10.83 -13.94
CA GLU A 96 11.65 10.24 -14.94
C GLU A 96 12.30 8.96 -14.44
N ARG A 97 12.66 8.93 -13.16
CA ARG A 97 13.23 7.74 -12.52
C ARG A 97 12.24 6.56 -12.50
N SER A 98 10.96 6.82 -12.34
CA SER A 98 9.91 5.78 -12.43
C SER A 98 9.66 5.35 -13.87
N LEU A 99 9.66 6.30 -14.82
CA LEU A 99 9.47 6.02 -16.25
C LEU A 99 10.57 5.13 -16.85
N LYS A 100 11.80 5.19 -16.31
CA LYS A 100 12.87 4.24 -16.66
C LYS A 100 12.55 2.78 -16.34
N ARG A 101 11.59 2.51 -15.46
CA ARG A 101 11.28 1.16 -14.94
C ARG A 101 9.87 0.68 -15.29
N ILE A 102 8.96 1.60 -15.58
CA ILE A 102 7.56 1.34 -15.88
C ILE A 102 7.23 2.07 -17.17
N GLU A 103 6.79 1.33 -18.18
CA GLU A 103 6.37 1.89 -19.46
C GLU A 103 4.96 2.48 -19.32
N PHE A 104 4.84 3.81 -19.36
CA PHE A 104 3.56 4.49 -19.52
C PHE A 104 3.33 4.75 -21.00
N LYS A 105 2.15 4.38 -21.52
CA LYS A 105 1.71 4.80 -22.86
C LYS A 105 0.93 6.10 -22.84
N SER A 106 0.43 6.48 -21.67
CA SER A 106 -0.28 7.73 -21.44
C SER A 106 0.66 8.93 -21.54
N ILE A 107 0.07 10.11 -21.70
CA ILE A 107 0.76 11.38 -21.56
C ILE A 107 1.13 11.54 -20.08
N VAL A 108 2.42 11.59 -19.77
CA VAL A 108 2.88 11.80 -18.39
C VAL A 108 3.18 13.26 -18.16
N VAL A 109 2.57 13.84 -17.14
CA VAL A 109 2.68 15.26 -16.81
C VAL A 109 2.86 15.48 -15.31
N THR A 110 3.41 16.63 -14.94
CA THR A 110 3.46 17.08 -13.55
C THR A 110 2.68 18.36 -13.34
N ASP A 111 2.15 18.50 -12.12
CA ASP A 111 1.57 19.73 -11.59
C ASP A 111 2.25 20.10 -10.27
N LEU A 112 3.38 20.80 -10.37
CA LEU A 112 4.19 21.17 -9.20
C LEU A 112 3.50 22.22 -8.30
N THR A 113 2.43 22.87 -8.78
CA THR A 113 1.64 23.78 -7.95
C THR A 113 0.59 23.04 -7.12
N LYS A 114 0.36 21.76 -7.41
CA LYS A 114 -0.64 20.88 -6.78
C LYS A 114 -2.10 21.31 -7.01
N GLU A 115 -2.34 22.33 -7.85
CA GLU A 115 -3.67 22.89 -8.09
C GLU A 115 -4.66 21.82 -8.57
N THR A 116 -4.27 20.94 -9.49
CA THR A 116 -5.14 19.91 -10.03
C THR A 116 -5.53 18.91 -8.95
N GLN A 117 -4.58 18.42 -8.15
CA GLN A 117 -4.91 17.50 -7.05
C GLN A 117 -5.82 18.16 -6.01
N ILE A 118 -5.58 19.43 -5.67
CA ILE A 118 -6.41 20.19 -4.73
C ILE A 118 -7.83 20.34 -5.29
N ASN A 119 -7.95 20.77 -6.53
CA ASN A 119 -9.25 21.04 -7.17
C ASN A 119 -10.08 19.78 -7.40
N PHE A 120 -9.43 18.65 -7.69
CA PHE A 120 -10.11 17.36 -7.85
C PHE A 120 -10.33 16.60 -6.53
N GLY A 121 -9.71 17.06 -5.43
CA GLY A 121 -9.83 16.46 -4.10
C GLY A 121 -10.65 17.29 -3.12
N ASP A 122 -10.10 17.50 -1.92
CA ASP A 122 -10.74 18.19 -0.79
C ASP A 122 -10.79 19.72 -0.94
N GLY A 123 -10.13 20.29 -1.97
CA GLY A 123 -10.03 21.73 -2.18
C GLY A 123 -9.03 22.45 -1.27
N ILE A 124 -8.27 21.72 -0.45
CA ILE A 124 -7.29 22.29 0.49
C ILE A 124 -5.95 21.56 0.40
N LYS A 125 -5.92 20.27 0.71
CA LYS A 125 -4.71 19.46 0.79
C LYS A 125 -4.43 18.69 -0.49
N GLY A 126 -5.44 18.33 -1.27
CA GLY A 126 -5.29 17.45 -2.43
C GLY A 126 -6.26 16.27 -2.42
N LEU A 127 -5.87 15.20 -3.10
CA LEU A 127 -6.59 13.94 -3.08
C LEU A 127 -6.41 13.22 -1.74
N ASP A 128 -7.53 12.73 -1.20
CA ASP A 128 -7.54 11.90 0.01
C ASP A 128 -7.24 10.42 -0.30
N GLU A 129 -7.46 9.98 -1.55
CA GLU A 129 -7.29 8.60 -1.97
C GLU A 129 -6.58 8.50 -3.33
N TYR A 130 -5.70 7.51 -3.43
CA TYR A 130 -5.06 7.06 -4.66
C TYR A 130 -5.24 5.54 -4.79
N PRO A 131 -5.33 5.00 -6.01
CA PRO A 131 -5.37 5.70 -7.30
C PRO A 131 -6.75 6.31 -7.60
N LEU A 132 -6.76 7.40 -8.36
CA LEU A 132 -7.99 8.04 -8.84
C LEU A 132 -7.92 8.23 -10.36
N THR A 133 -8.96 7.78 -11.06
CA THR A 133 -9.14 8.00 -12.49
C THR A 133 -10.47 8.71 -12.74
N VAL A 134 -10.45 9.72 -13.60
CA VAL A 134 -11.62 10.55 -13.95
C VAL A 134 -11.78 10.58 -15.47
N LEU A 135 -12.99 10.28 -15.95
CA LEU A 135 -13.34 10.42 -17.37
C LEU A 135 -14.04 11.76 -17.59
N ILE A 136 -13.52 12.59 -18.49
CA ILE A 136 -14.02 13.94 -18.79
C ILE A 136 -14.35 14.00 -20.29
N ASP A 137 -15.59 14.35 -20.63
CA ASP A 137 -16.00 14.46 -22.03
C ASP A 137 -15.49 15.75 -22.71
N LYS A 138 -15.77 15.88 -24.01
CA LYS A 138 -15.38 17.05 -24.82
C LYS A 138 -15.94 18.38 -24.30
N SER A 139 -17.05 18.36 -23.56
CA SER A 139 -17.65 19.57 -22.96
C SER A 139 -17.06 19.89 -21.58
N GLY A 140 -16.06 19.14 -21.13
CA GLY A 140 -15.46 19.28 -19.80
C GLY A 140 -16.36 18.76 -18.68
N ILE A 141 -17.27 17.83 -18.97
CA ILE A 141 -18.16 17.22 -17.98
C ILE A 141 -17.59 15.89 -17.52
N ILE A 142 -17.53 15.69 -16.20
CA ILE A 142 -17.11 14.44 -15.59
C ILE A 142 -18.18 13.38 -15.84
N LYS A 143 -17.81 12.26 -16.47
CA LYS A 143 -18.71 11.13 -16.75
C LYS A 143 -18.48 9.93 -15.86
N TRP A 144 -17.31 9.84 -15.23
CA TRP A 144 -16.96 8.72 -14.35
C TRP A 144 -15.82 9.11 -13.42
N ILE A 145 -15.84 8.55 -12.21
CA ILE A 145 -14.82 8.67 -11.18
C ILE A 145 -14.64 7.28 -10.57
N GLY A 146 -13.41 6.80 -10.44
CA GLY A 146 -13.12 5.54 -9.77
C GLY A 146 -11.67 5.11 -9.86
N GLU A 147 -11.36 3.91 -9.37
CA GLU A 147 -10.01 3.34 -9.47
C GLU A 147 -9.70 2.83 -10.89
N PRO A 148 -8.47 3.00 -11.40
CA PRO A 148 -8.06 2.57 -12.75
C PRO A 148 -8.31 1.08 -13.03
N LYS A 149 -8.14 0.21 -12.02
CA LYS A 149 -8.42 -1.23 -12.15
C LYS A 149 -9.88 -1.55 -12.51
N ASN A 150 -10.81 -0.64 -12.19
CA ASN A 150 -12.24 -0.80 -12.46
C ASN A 150 -12.63 -0.25 -13.85
N LEU A 151 -11.77 0.55 -14.49
CA LEU A 151 -12.01 1.04 -15.84
C LEU A 151 -11.90 -0.10 -16.84
N ASN A 152 -12.94 -0.35 -17.64
CA ASN A 152 -12.96 -1.46 -18.59
C ASN A 152 -13.60 -1.05 -19.92
N SER A 153 -13.56 -1.95 -20.91
CA SER A 153 -14.04 -1.69 -22.28
C SER A 153 -15.52 -1.32 -22.36
N ALA A 154 -16.36 -1.78 -21.43
CA ALA A 154 -17.77 -1.41 -21.38
C ALA A 154 -17.94 0.05 -20.90
N ILE A 155 -17.21 0.47 -19.87
CA ILE A 155 -17.20 1.86 -19.39
C ILE A 155 -16.65 2.78 -20.49
N MET A 156 -15.55 2.40 -21.13
CA MET A 156 -14.92 3.19 -22.19
C MET A 156 -15.82 3.33 -23.42
N SER A 157 -16.39 2.24 -23.92
CA SER A 157 -17.35 2.29 -25.04
C SER A 157 -18.52 3.23 -24.75
N LYS A 158 -19.06 3.18 -23.52
CA LYS A 158 -20.16 4.05 -23.08
C LYS A 158 -19.74 5.52 -22.96
N PHE A 159 -18.55 5.77 -22.42
CA PHE A 159 -17.97 7.11 -22.30
C PHE A 159 -17.80 7.77 -23.67
N LEU A 160 -17.36 7.01 -24.67
CA LEU A 160 -17.11 7.52 -26.02
C LEU A 160 -18.36 7.63 -26.91
N SER A 161 -19.48 6.99 -26.54
CA SER A 161 -20.69 6.96 -27.39
C SER A 161 -21.62 8.18 -27.25
N ASN A 162 -21.25 9.22 -26.50
CA ASN A 162 -22.05 10.45 -26.30
C ASN A 162 -23.52 10.20 -25.89
N GLY A 163 -23.76 9.30 -24.93
CA GLY A 163 -25.09 9.06 -24.36
C GLY A 163 -25.29 9.83 -23.06
N ASN A 164 -26.25 10.76 -23.04
CA ASN A 164 -26.90 11.21 -21.80
C ASN A 164 -27.22 9.99 -20.93
N THR A 165 -26.55 9.86 -19.79
CA THR A 165 -27.04 9.02 -18.71
C THR A 165 -27.28 9.89 -17.50
N GLU A 166 -28.52 10.38 -17.43
CA GLU A 166 -29.22 10.56 -16.18
C GLU A 166 -28.95 9.33 -15.29
N ASN A 167 -28.53 9.60 -14.05
CA ASN A 167 -28.45 8.65 -12.94
C ASN A 167 -27.91 7.25 -13.30
N ILE A 168 -26.60 7.15 -13.49
CA ILE A 168 -25.94 5.91 -13.08
C ILE A 168 -25.61 6.12 -11.61
N ASP A 169 -26.53 5.64 -10.79
CA ASP A 169 -26.22 5.25 -9.42
C ASP A 169 -25.09 4.22 -9.53
N PHE A 170 -23.85 4.67 -9.41
CA PHE A 170 -22.78 3.78 -8.99
C PHE A 170 -23.10 3.53 -7.52
N ASP A 171 -23.98 2.56 -7.31
CA ASP A 171 -24.25 1.95 -6.03
C ASP A 171 -22.92 1.32 -5.56
N LEU A 172 -22.05 2.17 -5.03
CA LEU A 172 -20.85 1.83 -4.27
C LEU A 172 -21.23 1.40 -2.85
N GLU A 173 -22.53 1.32 -2.53
CA GLU A 173 -23.02 0.54 -1.40
C GLU A 173 -23.28 -0.94 -1.77
N LYS A 174 -22.38 -1.55 -2.55
CA LYS A 174 -22.11 -2.98 -2.34
C LYS A 174 -21.07 -3.15 -1.26
N ASN A 175 -21.56 -2.98 -0.03
CA ASN A 175 -21.46 -3.99 1.01
C ASN A 175 -20.12 -4.76 1.01
N VAL A 176 -19.05 -4.10 1.44
CA VAL A 176 -18.23 -4.76 2.46
C VAL A 176 -19.07 -4.67 3.74
N SER A 177 -20.06 -5.56 3.80
CA SER A 177 -20.58 -6.05 5.05
C SER A 177 -19.41 -6.74 5.74
N PHE A 178 -18.60 -5.95 6.46
CA PHE A 178 -18.12 -6.47 7.72
C PHE A 178 -19.41 -6.73 8.49
N LYS A 179 -19.78 -8.02 8.59
CA LYS A 179 -20.67 -8.45 9.65
C LYS A 179 -19.99 -8.06 10.96
N GLU A 180 -20.27 -6.84 11.41
CA GLU A 180 -20.22 -6.48 12.82
C GLU A 180 -21.32 -7.30 13.48
N GLN A 181 -20.94 -8.49 13.91
CA GLN A 181 -21.58 -9.32 14.93
C GLN A 181 -20.52 -10.40 15.23
N GLN A 182 -19.86 -10.43 16.39
CA GLN A 182 -20.47 -10.40 17.71
C GLN A 182 -19.49 -9.90 18.78
N GLN A 183 -20.07 -9.15 19.72
CA GLN A 183 -19.56 -8.66 20.99
C GLN A 183 -18.60 -9.63 21.73
N THR A 184 -17.39 -9.14 22.03
CA THR A 184 -16.81 -9.21 23.38
C THR A 184 -16.10 -7.89 23.65
N PHE A 185 -16.34 -7.33 24.82
CA PHE A 185 -15.84 -6.07 25.39
C PHE A 185 -14.46 -5.55 24.88
N ASP A 186 -14.38 -4.23 24.62
CA ASP A 186 -13.21 -3.37 24.88
C ASP A 186 -11.95 -3.40 23.97
N PHE A 187 -12.06 -3.54 22.63
CA PHE A 187 -10.93 -3.14 21.75
C PHE A 187 -10.98 -1.64 21.40
N LYS A 188 -12.11 -1.14 20.89
CA LYS A 188 -12.26 0.26 20.47
C LYS A 188 -12.13 1.25 21.64
N GLU A 189 -12.59 0.85 22.82
CA GLU A 189 -12.49 1.65 24.05
C GLU A 189 -11.06 1.63 24.60
N LEU A 190 -10.42 0.46 24.73
CA LEU A 190 -8.99 0.32 25.02
C LEU A 190 -8.12 1.18 24.10
N MET A 191 -8.47 1.24 22.81
CA MET A 191 -7.78 2.05 21.81
C MET A 191 -7.92 3.54 22.02
N SER A 192 -9.14 3.98 22.34
CA SER A 192 -9.46 5.38 22.58
C SER A 192 -8.95 5.87 23.94
N ASN A 193 -8.74 4.95 24.89
CA ASN A 193 -8.27 5.26 26.23
C ASN A 193 -6.78 5.62 26.25
N LYS A 194 -6.49 6.92 26.39
CA LYS A 194 -5.11 7.44 26.41
C LYS A 194 -4.35 7.12 27.69
N GLU A 195 -5.01 6.71 28.77
CA GLU A 195 -4.37 6.34 30.04
C GLU A 195 -3.71 4.96 29.95
N VAL A 196 -4.33 4.02 29.22
CA VAL A 196 -3.77 2.68 29.02
C VAL A 196 -2.65 2.76 28.00
N LYS A 197 -1.41 2.86 28.49
CA LYS A 197 -0.22 2.93 27.64
C LYS A 197 0.35 1.56 27.24
N TYR A 198 0.03 0.51 28.00
CA TYR A 198 0.45 -0.85 27.75
C TYR A 198 -0.71 -1.82 28.01
N TYR A 199 -0.94 -2.77 27.11
CA TYR A 199 -1.90 -3.86 27.25
C TYR A 199 -1.44 -5.07 26.45
N PHE A 200 -1.61 -6.27 26.99
CA PHE A 200 -1.33 -7.52 26.32
C PHE A 200 -2.34 -8.58 26.77
N GLU A 201 -2.97 -9.21 25.79
CA GLU A 201 -3.83 -10.37 25.98
C GLU A 201 -3.59 -11.34 24.82
N LEU A 202 -3.45 -12.62 25.15
CA LEU A 202 -3.34 -13.70 24.17
C LEU A 202 -4.18 -14.88 24.66
N GLN A 203 -5.13 -15.32 23.84
CA GLN A 203 -6.06 -16.39 24.17
C GLN A 203 -6.13 -17.40 23.03
N GLU A 204 -6.11 -18.69 23.36
CA GLU A 204 -6.33 -19.76 22.39
C GLU A 204 -7.78 -19.76 21.91
N THR A 205 -8.00 -20.01 20.61
CA THR A 205 -9.33 -20.01 19.98
C THR A 205 -9.46 -21.16 18.99
N GLU A 206 -10.67 -21.72 18.88
CA GLU A 206 -11.03 -22.72 17.87
C GLU A 206 -11.58 -22.08 16.58
N SER A 207 -11.85 -20.77 16.59
CA SER A 207 -12.30 -20.06 15.40
C SER A 207 -11.23 -20.18 14.30
N THR A 208 -11.67 -20.26 13.05
CA THR A 208 -10.81 -20.18 11.84
C THR A 208 -11.00 -18.87 11.07
N GLU A 209 -11.86 -17.97 11.55
CA GLU A 209 -12.13 -16.69 10.92
C GLU A 209 -11.01 -15.69 11.26
N ILE A 210 -10.11 -15.50 10.29
CA ILE A 210 -8.93 -14.65 10.45
C ILE A 210 -9.33 -13.19 10.27
N SER A 211 -8.93 -12.33 11.20
CA SER A 211 -8.99 -10.88 11.01
C SER A 211 -7.80 -10.19 11.66
N LYS A 212 -7.37 -9.07 11.06
CA LYS A 212 -6.25 -8.26 11.53
C LYS A 212 -6.62 -6.80 11.49
N GLN A 213 -6.46 -6.13 12.63
CA GLN A 213 -6.55 -4.69 12.79
C GLN A 213 -5.28 -4.22 13.47
N ALA A 214 -4.53 -3.33 12.82
CA ALA A 214 -3.28 -2.82 13.38
C ALA A 214 -3.11 -1.34 13.07
N MET A 215 -2.54 -0.61 14.02
CA MET A 215 -2.10 0.79 13.86
C MET A 215 -0.59 0.83 14.07
N GLY A 216 0.16 0.61 12.98
CA GLY A 216 1.60 0.38 13.06
C GLY A 216 1.93 -0.84 13.93
N THR A 217 3.02 -0.76 14.68
CA THR A 217 3.47 -1.80 15.63
C THR A 217 3.02 -1.53 17.08
N SER A 218 2.36 -0.39 17.32
CA SER A 218 2.01 0.05 18.67
C SER A 218 0.67 -0.49 19.13
N ILE A 219 -0.28 -0.73 18.22
CA ILE A 219 -1.50 -1.46 18.54
C ILE A 219 -1.80 -2.52 17.48
N ILE A 220 -2.06 -3.74 17.94
CA ILE A 220 -2.35 -4.91 17.14
C ILE A 220 -3.55 -5.65 17.76
N ASN A 221 -4.51 -6.02 16.93
CA ASN A 221 -5.60 -6.94 17.24
C ASN A 221 -5.68 -7.99 16.15
N LEU A 222 -5.36 -9.22 16.52
CA LEU A 222 -5.37 -10.39 15.65
C LEU A 222 -6.45 -11.35 16.16
N LYS A 223 -7.22 -11.91 15.23
CA LYS A 223 -8.18 -12.98 15.52
C LYS A 223 -7.80 -14.24 14.78
N SER A 224 -7.81 -15.37 15.49
CA SER A 224 -7.59 -16.70 14.91
C SER A 224 -6.21 -16.89 14.24
N TYR A 225 -5.15 -16.23 14.72
CA TYR A 225 -3.80 -16.36 14.13
C TYR A 225 -3.05 -17.59 14.65
N ARG A 226 -2.32 -18.32 13.79
CA ARG A 226 -1.35 -19.31 14.30
C ARG A 226 -0.14 -18.59 14.85
N LEU A 227 0.58 -19.23 15.78
CA LEU A 227 1.75 -18.62 16.40
C LEU A 227 2.86 -18.31 15.38
N GLU A 228 3.03 -19.17 14.36
CA GLU A 228 3.96 -18.92 13.24
C GLU A 228 3.61 -17.64 12.47
N ASP A 229 2.31 -17.45 12.18
CA ASP A 229 1.83 -16.25 11.48
C ASP A 229 2.07 -14.97 12.32
N ILE A 230 1.93 -15.04 13.66
CA ILE A 230 2.24 -13.90 14.55
C ILE A 230 3.74 -13.58 14.49
N TYR A 231 4.60 -14.58 14.55
CA TYR A 231 6.06 -14.39 14.51
C TYR A 231 6.52 -13.83 13.17
N ASN A 232 5.93 -14.30 12.06
CA ASN A 232 6.22 -13.80 10.73
C ASN A 232 5.68 -12.39 10.50
N ASP A 233 4.38 -12.18 10.69
CA ASP A 233 3.72 -10.94 10.30
C ASP A 233 3.98 -9.77 11.25
N ILE A 234 4.26 -10.07 12.53
CA ILE A 234 4.44 -9.05 13.56
C ILE A 234 5.91 -8.95 13.97
N LEU A 235 6.54 -10.07 14.33
CA LEU A 235 7.91 -10.07 14.85
C LEU A 235 8.97 -10.15 13.74
N ASN A 236 8.57 -10.26 12.47
CA ASN A 236 9.45 -10.33 11.31
C ASN A 236 10.44 -11.50 11.37
N ILE A 237 9.99 -12.64 11.92
CA ILE A 237 10.75 -13.90 12.00
C ILE A 237 10.18 -14.84 10.94
N LYS A 238 11.00 -15.23 9.96
CA LYS A 238 10.54 -16.06 8.85
C LYS A 238 9.99 -17.41 9.34
N ASN A 239 8.87 -17.86 8.78
CA ASN A 239 8.25 -19.14 9.11
C ASN A 239 9.22 -20.34 8.93
N ASP A 240 10.06 -20.31 7.89
CA ASP A 240 11.05 -21.36 7.62
C ASP A 240 12.23 -21.36 8.62
N GLN A 241 12.36 -20.32 9.46
CA GLN A 241 13.37 -20.17 10.51
C GLN A 241 12.79 -20.34 11.92
N LEU A 242 11.49 -20.63 12.06
CA LEU A 242 10.81 -20.81 13.33
C LEU A 242 10.46 -22.29 13.57
N GLU A 243 10.93 -22.84 14.68
CA GLU A 243 10.56 -24.17 15.15
C GLU A 243 9.62 -24.05 16.35
N LEU A 244 8.39 -24.53 16.18
CA LEU A 244 7.38 -24.55 17.23
C LEU A 244 7.24 -25.96 17.85
N PRO A 245 6.92 -26.08 19.15
CA PRO A 245 6.48 -27.33 19.74
C PRO A 245 5.22 -27.87 19.05
N GLU A 246 5.18 -29.17 18.78
CA GLU A 246 4.03 -29.82 18.11
C GLU A 246 2.71 -29.61 18.88
N THR A 247 2.76 -29.41 20.20
CA THR A 247 1.60 -29.14 21.05
C THR A 247 0.91 -27.80 20.75
N ILE A 248 1.60 -26.83 20.14
CA ILE A 248 1.06 -25.50 19.86
C ILE A 248 1.04 -25.13 18.38
N LYS A 249 1.74 -25.90 17.55
CA LYS A 249 1.97 -25.61 16.12
C LYS A 249 0.67 -25.35 15.34
N ASN A 250 -0.37 -26.11 15.62
CA ASN A 250 -1.66 -26.01 14.92
C ASN A 250 -2.70 -25.17 15.67
N LYS A 251 -2.35 -24.64 16.85
CA LYS A 251 -3.26 -23.84 17.67
C LYS A 251 -3.40 -22.43 17.09
N ARG A 252 -4.57 -21.83 17.28
CA ARG A 252 -4.88 -20.47 16.88
C ARG A 252 -5.09 -19.60 18.10
N PHE A 253 -4.77 -18.32 17.95
CA PHE A 253 -4.77 -17.36 19.04
C PHE A 253 -5.41 -16.04 18.61
N ASP A 254 -6.17 -15.47 19.53
CA ASP A 254 -6.55 -14.07 19.52
C ASP A 254 -5.48 -13.28 20.29
N LEU A 255 -4.91 -12.24 19.68
CA LEU A 255 -3.91 -11.36 20.29
C LEU A 255 -4.43 -9.93 20.31
N ILE A 256 -4.47 -9.32 21.49
CA ILE A 256 -4.66 -7.87 21.66
C ILE A 256 -3.40 -7.29 22.30
N TYR A 257 -2.77 -6.34 21.63
CA TYR A 257 -1.55 -5.70 22.07
C TYR A 257 -1.64 -4.19 21.91
N LYS A 258 -1.22 -3.45 22.95
CA LYS A 258 -1.02 -2.00 22.93
C LYS A 258 0.28 -1.68 23.63
N ASN A 259 1.16 -0.92 22.98
CA ASN A 259 2.33 -0.30 23.60
C ASN A 259 2.57 1.06 22.97
N THR A 260 2.00 2.10 23.58
CA THR A 260 2.21 3.48 23.15
C THR A 260 3.42 4.13 23.81
N LYS A 261 4.05 3.48 24.81
CA LYS A 261 5.29 3.99 25.44
C LYS A 261 6.49 3.76 24.54
N GLU A 262 6.59 2.56 23.98
CA GLU A 262 7.68 2.13 23.11
C GLU A 262 7.12 1.47 21.85
N PRO A 263 6.53 2.25 20.93
CA PRO A 263 5.71 1.74 19.84
C PRO A 263 6.44 0.80 18.86
N LYS A 264 7.78 0.82 18.85
CA LYS A 264 8.62 -0.04 17.99
C LYS A 264 9.27 -1.21 18.74
N ASN A 265 9.07 -1.33 20.06
CA ASN A 265 9.72 -2.34 20.87
C ASN A 265 8.92 -3.65 20.89
N LEU A 266 9.08 -4.45 19.83
CA LEU A 266 8.42 -5.75 19.69
C LEU A 266 9.05 -6.86 20.55
N ASN A 267 10.25 -6.63 21.11
CA ASN A 267 10.89 -7.58 22.03
C ASN A 267 10.03 -7.80 23.29
N LEU A 268 9.32 -6.76 23.73
CA LEU A 268 8.43 -6.87 24.87
C LEU A 268 7.19 -7.73 24.55
N LEU A 269 6.63 -7.58 23.34
CA LEU A 269 5.54 -8.43 22.86
C LEU A 269 5.99 -9.90 22.77
N GLU A 270 7.15 -10.18 22.16
CA GLU A 270 7.70 -11.54 22.08
C GLU A 270 7.85 -12.15 23.48
N LYS A 271 8.41 -11.39 24.43
CA LYS A 271 8.58 -11.84 25.82
C LYS A 271 7.25 -12.20 26.50
N ASP A 272 6.21 -11.39 26.30
CA ASP A 272 4.90 -11.65 26.89
C ASP A 272 4.19 -12.84 26.26
N ILE A 273 4.33 -13.04 24.94
CA ILE A 273 3.85 -14.25 24.25
C ILE A 273 4.54 -15.49 24.83
N LEU A 274 5.88 -15.48 24.90
CA LEU A 274 6.66 -16.59 25.44
C LEU A 274 6.24 -16.93 26.87
N LYS A 275 6.09 -15.92 27.72
CA LYS A 275 5.62 -16.10 29.11
C LYS A 275 4.20 -16.67 29.18
N LYS A 276 3.27 -16.15 28.38
CA LYS A 276 1.85 -16.58 28.39
C LYS A 276 1.68 -18.02 27.92
N LEU A 277 2.49 -18.45 26.95
CA LEU A 277 2.45 -19.80 26.40
C LEU A 277 3.42 -20.77 27.10
N ASN A 278 4.12 -20.31 28.15
CA ASN A 278 5.13 -21.09 28.87
C ASN A 278 6.21 -21.65 27.94
N LEU A 279 6.79 -20.79 27.10
CA LEU A 279 7.80 -21.12 26.10
C LEU A 279 9.12 -20.41 26.39
N LYS A 280 10.24 -21.06 26.06
CA LYS A 280 11.57 -20.45 25.94
C LYS A 280 11.97 -20.33 24.49
N LYS A 281 12.60 -19.21 24.17
CA LYS A 281 13.32 -18.99 22.92
C LYS A 281 14.73 -19.56 23.03
N GLN A 282 15.09 -20.43 22.10
CA GLN A 282 16.44 -20.94 21.91
C GLN A 282 16.90 -20.60 20.49
N THR A 283 18.06 -19.97 20.38
CA THR A 283 18.72 -19.78 19.09
C THR A 283 19.49 -21.05 18.72
N VAL A 284 19.24 -21.58 17.53
CA VAL A 284 19.96 -22.73 16.95
C VAL A 284 20.54 -22.30 15.61
N PHE A 285 21.79 -22.67 15.31
CA PHE A 285 22.36 -22.40 14.00
C PHE A 285 22.36 -23.67 13.15
N LYS A 286 21.71 -23.64 12.00
CA LYS A 286 21.67 -24.77 11.06
C LYS A 286 22.34 -24.40 9.75
N PRO A 287 23.11 -25.32 9.14
CA PRO A 287 23.50 -25.18 7.74
C PRO A 287 22.24 -25.20 6.89
N THR A 288 21.98 -24.09 6.21
CA THR A 288 20.85 -23.94 5.31
C THR A 288 21.36 -23.36 4.01
N LYS A 289 20.90 -23.97 2.92
CA LYS A 289 21.14 -23.48 1.57
C LYS A 289 20.33 -22.22 1.35
N VAL A 290 21.00 -21.09 1.18
CA VAL A 290 20.36 -19.78 0.95
C VAL A 290 20.96 -19.08 -0.26
N ASN A 291 20.20 -18.13 -0.79
CA ASN A 291 20.63 -17.24 -1.85
C ASN A 291 21.29 -16.02 -1.19
N VAL A 292 22.62 -16.05 -1.09
CA VAL A 292 23.42 -14.97 -0.53
C VAL A 292 23.51 -13.84 -1.57
N VAL A 293 23.13 -12.64 -1.16
CA VAL A 293 23.10 -11.46 -2.01
C VAL A 293 24.16 -10.47 -1.53
N SER A 294 24.94 -9.94 -2.47
CA SER A 294 25.94 -8.90 -2.22
C SER A 294 25.93 -7.86 -3.34
N ILE A 295 26.48 -6.69 -3.07
CA ILE A 295 26.60 -5.63 -4.06
C ILE A 295 27.78 -5.93 -4.98
N GLN A 296 27.53 -6.12 -6.27
CA GLN A 296 28.57 -6.30 -7.29
C GLN A 296 28.89 -4.99 -8.02
N ASP A 297 27.86 -4.20 -8.34
CA ASP A 297 27.99 -2.91 -9.02
C ASP A 297 27.14 -1.84 -8.32
N GLN A 298 27.81 -1.03 -7.50
CA GLN A 298 27.18 0.07 -6.77
C GLN A 298 26.65 1.17 -7.70
N SER A 299 27.17 1.30 -8.93
CA SER A 299 26.76 2.38 -9.84
C SER A 299 25.35 2.21 -10.39
N LEU A 300 24.84 0.97 -10.36
CA LEU A 300 23.45 0.64 -10.73
C LEU A 300 22.46 0.84 -9.57
N LEU A 301 22.96 1.09 -8.36
CA LEU A 301 22.16 1.38 -7.17
C LEU A 301 21.99 2.88 -6.99
N GLU A 302 20.86 3.39 -7.47
CA GLU A 302 20.49 4.79 -7.28
C GLU A 302 19.74 4.97 -5.94
N GLU A 303 20.21 5.83 -5.04
CA GLU A 303 19.53 6.05 -3.75
C GLU A 303 18.10 6.60 -3.95
N THR A 304 17.16 6.19 -3.09
CA THR A 304 15.79 6.73 -3.12
C THR A 304 15.77 8.25 -2.89
N LEU A 305 14.93 8.93 -3.67
CA LEU A 305 14.59 10.34 -3.42
C LEU A 305 13.46 10.47 -2.39
N GLU A 306 12.79 9.38 -2.01
CA GLU A 306 11.75 9.39 -0.99
C GLU A 306 12.36 9.30 0.41
N LYS A 307 12.14 10.35 1.22
CA LYS A 307 12.77 10.48 2.55
C LYS A 307 11.78 10.35 3.70
N ARG A 308 10.47 10.38 3.44
CA ARG A 308 9.43 10.47 4.48
C ARG A 308 8.92 9.11 4.92
N PHE A 309 8.84 8.15 4.01
CA PHE A 309 8.27 6.83 4.29
C PHE A 309 8.90 5.75 3.41
N SER A 310 8.57 4.49 3.70
CA SER A 310 8.88 3.34 2.86
C SER A 310 7.55 2.67 2.51
N SER A 311 7.37 2.25 1.26
CA SER A 311 6.15 1.56 0.81
C SER A 311 6.46 0.34 -0.04
N LYS A 312 5.59 -0.67 0.04
CA LYS A 312 5.58 -1.86 -0.80
C LYS A 312 4.25 -1.92 -1.53
N SER A 313 4.24 -2.32 -2.79
CA SER A 313 2.99 -2.58 -3.49
C SER A 313 3.13 -3.66 -4.53
N ASP A 314 2.07 -4.45 -4.65
CA ASP A 314 1.97 -5.56 -5.58
C ASP A 314 1.48 -5.05 -6.93
N ALA A 315 2.13 -5.48 -8.00
CA ALA A 315 1.86 -5.08 -9.38
C ALA A 315 1.83 -6.33 -10.27
N ASP A 316 0.75 -7.10 -10.16
CA ASP A 316 0.53 -8.40 -10.80
C ASP A 316 1.69 -9.39 -10.56
N ASP A 317 2.66 -9.37 -11.47
CA ASP A 317 3.80 -10.26 -11.52
C ASP A 317 5.08 -9.63 -10.96
N LYS A 318 4.97 -8.43 -10.39
CA LYS A 318 6.07 -7.65 -9.80
C LYS A 318 5.68 -7.11 -8.43
N ILE A 319 6.69 -6.75 -7.65
CA ILE A 319 6.55 -5.92 -6.45
C ILE A 319 7.42 -4.68 -6.58
N ILE A 320 6.85 -3.56 -6.19
CA ILE A 320 7.51 -2.26 -6.14
C ILE A 320 7.82 -1.95 -4.69
N PHE A 321 9.10 -1.75 -4.41
CA PHE A 321 9.61 -1.31 -3.13
C PHE A 321 10.10 0.12 -3.27
N THR A 322 9.53 1.04 -2.49
CA THR A 322 9.94 2.45 -2.45
C THR A 322 10.66 2.71 -1.14
N ALA A 323 11.87 3.24 -1.22
CA ALA A 323 12.72 3.55 -0.07
C ALA A 323 12.96 2.34 0.86
N TYR A 324 13.30 1.18 0.30
CA TYR A 324 13.69 -0.03 1.04
C TYR A 324 15.20 -0.19 1.10
N THR A 325 15.72 -0.69 2.22
CA THR A 325 17.10 -1.21 2.24
C THR A 325 17.15 -2.54 1.48
N ILE A 326 18.32 -2.91 0.96
CA ILE A 326 18.50 -4.20 0.26
C ILE A 326 18.08 -5.35 1.19
N ASN A 327 18.48 -5.30 2.47
CA ASN A 327 18.11 -6.31 3.44
C ASN A 327 16.58 -6.44 3.59
N ASN A 328 15.86 -5.33 3.76
CA ASN A 328 14.40 -5.37 3.91
C ASN A 328 13.73 -5.89 2.64
N THR A 329 14.20 -5.49 1.45
CA THR A 329 13.70 -6.02 0.18
C THR A 329 13.86 -7.55 0.13
N LEU A 330 15.03 -8.08 0.49
CA LEU A 330 15.30 -9.52 0.46
C LEU A 330 14.48 -10.31 1.49
N VAL A 331 14.17 -9.72 2.65
CA VAL A 331 13.27 -10.32 3.64
C VAL A 331 11.86 -10.47 3.04
N GLU A 332 11.32 -9.40 2.47
CA GLU A 332 10.00 -9.41 1.81
C GLU A 332 9.95 -10.42 0.66
N LEU A 333 10.98 -10.42 -0.20
CA LEU A 333 11.10 -11.38 -1.30
C LEU A 333 11.16 -12.82 -0.81
N SER A 334 11.79 -13.07 0.34
CA SER A 334 11.80 -14.41 0.93
C SER A 334 10.41 -14.86 1.36
N ASN A 335 9.65 -13.94 1.99
CA ASN A 335 8.32 -14.23 2.51
C ASN A 335 7.32 -14.55 1.40
N ILE A 336 7.40 -13.86 0.26
CA ILE A 336 6.46 -14.06 -0.85
C ILE A 336 6.80 -15.25 -1.76
N SER A 337 8.08 -15.63 -1.87
CA SER A 337 8.53 -16.58 -2.90
C SER A 337 8.91 -17.95 -2.34
N SER A 338 8.90 -18.13 -1.02
CA SER A 338 9.46 -19.31 -0.33
C SER A 338 10.94 -19.56 -0.68
N VAL A 339 11.66 -18.54 -1.17
CA VAL A 339 13.09 -18.59 -1.48
C VAL A 339 13.85 -17.85 -0.40
N SER A 340 14.71 -18.53 0.36
CA SER A 340 15.49 -17.87 1.41
C SER A 340 16.61 -17.01 0.81
N PHE A 341 16.52 -15.70 0.98
CA PHE A 341 17.58 -14.74 0.68
C PHE A 341 18.27 -14.23 1.95
N LYS A 342 19.56 -13.94 1.84
CA LYS A 342 20.37 -13.32 2.90
C LYS A 342 21.28 -12.25 2.32
N PHE A 343 21.24 -11.04 2.87
CA PHE A 343 22.19 -10.00 2.52
C PHE A 343 23.53 -10.23 3.22
N ASN A 344 24.64 -10.14 2.49
CA ASN A 344 25.99 -10.39 3.02
C ASN A 344 26.74 -9.12 3.45
N ASP A 345 26.27 -7.95 3.01
CA ASP A 345 26.94 -6.68 3.25
C ASP A 345 26.21 -5.86 4.33
N LYS A 346 26.86 -4.79 4.81
CA LYS A 346 26.23 -3.79 5.68
C LYS A 346 25.90 -2.56 4.86
N ASN A 347 24.63 -2.41 4.52
CA ASN A 347 24.12 -1.25 3.79
C ASN A 347 22.72 -0.91 4.31
N GLU A 348 22.59 0.27 4.91
CA GLU A 348 21.33 0.81 5.42
C GLU A 348 20.75 1.89 4.49
N THR A 349 21.39 2.09 3.33
CA THR A 349 20.89 3.00 2.30
C THR A 349 19.60 2.45 1.73
N LYS A 350 18.67 3.37 1.43
CA LYS A 350 17.36 3.03 0.88
C LYS A 350 17.34 3.26 -0.62
N TYR A 351 16.69 2.35 -1.32
CA TYR A 351 16.61 2.29 -2.77
C TYR A 351 15.16 2.06 -3.21
N ASP A 352 14.90 2.27 -4.50
CA ASP A 352 13.64 1.93 -5.13
C ASP A 352 13.85 0.71 -6.04
N PHE A 353 13.10 -0.37 -5.81
CA PHE A 353 13.20 -1.61 -6.57
C PHE A 353 11.88 -1.96 -7.23
N ILE A 354 11.94 -2.47 -8.45
CA ILE A 354 10.84 -3.18 -9.10
C ILE A 354 11.33 -4.59 -9.38
N ILE A 355 10.78 -5.56 -8.66
CA ILE A 355 11.25 -6.94 -8.67
C ILE A 355 10.15 -7.82 -9.27
N GLY A 356 10.46 -8.51 -10.36
CA GLY A 356 9.61 -9.57 -10.88
C GLY A 356 9.57 -10.76 -9.93
N ILE A 357 8.38 -11.29 -9.69
CA ILE A 357 8.11 -12.35 -8.68
C ILE A 357 7.50 -13.61 -9.29
N LYS A 358 7.45 -13.76 -10.63
CA LYS A 358 6.86 -14.95 -11.29
C LYS A 358 7.57 -16.24 -10.93
N SER A 359 8.87 -16.17 -10.66
CA SER A 359 9.71 -17.31 -10.31
C SER A 359 10.96 -16.86 -9.58
N LYS A 360 11.68 -17.81 -8.97
CA LYS A 360 13.02 -17.57 -8.39
C LYS A 360 13.97 -16.89 -9.41
N ASN A 361 13.93 -17.32 -10.67
CA ASN A 361 14.80 -16.76 -11.72
C ASN A 361 14.44 -15.33 -12.08
N ASP A 362 13.15 -14.98 -12.03
CA ASP A 362 12.65 -13.63 -12.27
C ASP A 362 13.13 -12.65 -11.18
N ILE A 363 13.05 -13.10 -9.91
CA ILE A 363 13.56 -12.36 -8.75
C ILE A 363 15.07 -12.14 -8.90
N ILE A 364 15.83 -13.19 -9.17
CA ILE A 364 17.30 -13.12 -9.29
C ILE A 364 17.70 -12.21 -10.46
N SER A 365 16.99 -12.29 -11.60
CA SER A 365 17.27 -11.45 -12.76
C SER A 365 17.01 -9.97 -12.46
N SER A 366 15.93 -9.68 -11.74
CA SER A 366 15.61 -8.33 -11.27
C SER A 366 16.67 -7.80 -10.30
N LEU A 367 17.10 -8.58 -9.31
CA LEU A 367 18.17 -8.17 -8.39
C LEU A 367 19.48 -7.85 -9.15
N LYS A 368 19.82 -8.65 -10.16
CA LYS A 368 20.99 -8.42 -11.03
C LYS A 368 20.92 -7.13 -11.83
N SER A 369 19.75 -6.71 -12.30
CA SER A 369 19.63 -5.42 -13.00
C SER A 369 19.91 -4.22 -12.10
N TYR A 370 19.88 -4.39 -10.78
CA TYR A 370 20.29 -3.39 -9.79
C TYR A 370 21.74 -3.57 -9.31
N GLY A 371 22.57 -4.33 -10.02
CA GLY A 371 23.98 -4.55 -9.64
C GLY A 371 24.16 -5.45 -8.43
N LEU A 372 23.14 -6.24 -8.05
CA LEU A 372 23.23 -7.23 -6.98
C LEU A 372 23.57 -8.61 -7.56
N ILE A 373 24.55 -9.28 -6.98
CA ILE A 373 24.86 -10.67 -7.33
C ILE A 373 24.19 -11.61 -6.33
N VAL A 374 23.73 -12.76 -6.83
CA VAL A 374 23.09 -13.80 -6.02
C VAL A 374 23.86 -15.11 -6.19
N GLU A 375 24.34 -15.65 -5.07
CA GLU A 375 25.11 -16.89 -5.01
C GLU A 375 24.45 -17.86 -4.03
N GLU A 376 24.17 -19.08 -4.49
CA GLU A 376 23.63 -20.12 -3.61
C GLU A 376 24.76 -20.70 -2.75
N LYS A 377 24.64 -20.59 -1.42
CA LYS A 377 25.64 -21.06 -0.47
C LYS A 377 24.98 -21.78 0.69
N ASP A 378 25.64 -22.82 1.19
CA ASP A 378 25.34 -23.37 2.50
C ASP A 378 25.92 -22.44 3.56
N VAL A 379 25.05 -21.76 4.30
CA VAL A 379 25.47 -20.89 5.39
C VAL A 379 24.79 -21.31 6.68
N LYS A 380 25.49 -21.13 7.80
CA LYS A 380 24.85 -21.27 9.11
C LYS A 380 23.92 -20.07 9.30
N ILE A 381 22.62 -20.30 9.26
CA ILE A 381 21.61 -19.29 9.60
C ILE A 381 21.05 -19.54 10.99
N GLU A 382 20.58 -18.47 11.60
CA GLU A 382 19.88 -18.50 12.87
C GLU A 382 18.47 -19.05 12.68
N TYR A 383 18.11 -20.03 13.51
CA TYR A 383 16.77 -20.55 13.70
C TYR A 383 16.31 -20.22 15.11
N ILE A 384 15.07 -19.78 15.22
CA ILE A 384 14.41 -19.56 16.49
C ILE A 384 13.63 -20.83 16.82
N LYS A 385 14.07 -21.53 17.85
CA LYS A 385 13.37 -22.69 18.38
C LYS A 385 12.64 -22.32 19.65
N LEU A 386 11.31 -22.42 19.61
CA LEU A 386 10.49 -22.30 20.80
C LEU A 386 10.37 -23.68 21.44
N ILE A 387 10.63 -23.76 22.74
CA ILE A 387 10.52 -25.00 23.52
C ILE A 387 9.62 -24.76 24.72
N SER A 388 8.77 -25.73 25.06
CA SER A 388 7.97 -25.65 26.29
C SER A 388 8.87 -25.61 27.52
N GLU A 389 8.63 -24.65 28.41
CA GLU A 389 9.18 -24.70 29.76
C GLU A 389 8.54 -25.89 30.49
N LYS A 390 9.39 -26.75 31.06
CA LYS A 390 8.97 -27.86 31.92
C LYS A 390 8.56 -27.37 33.30
#